data_AF-A0A6A4GRP1-F1
#
_entry.id   AF-A0A6A4GRP1-F1
#
_cell.length_a   1.000
_cell.length_b   1.000
_cell.length_c   1.000
_cell.angle_alpha   90.00
_cell.angle_beta   90.00
_cell.angle_gamma   90.00
#
_symmetry.space_group_name_H-M   'P 1'
#
loop_
_entity.id
_entity.type
_entity.pdbx_description
1 polymer ?
#
loop_
_entity_poly.entity_id
_entity_poly.type
_entity_poly.pdbx_seq_one_letter_code
_entity_poly.pdbx_strand_id
1 'polypeptide(L)'
;MDQCAERVVHNSTVIQETVGNFTSRLSVLGIEVGELPEKWDVVTRKSTDTSYTNLVRLIVIDEIHLLHDDCDPVLESVIARTVRRMEQTGDYVRLVGLSATLPNYEDVATFLRVDTKKGLFYFDASYQPCGLQQQFIGITEKKAIKRYQVTNEVCYEKVLDYAGKNQTLVFVHSRKETAKTAKYLRDTAMETETITQFVKPEGATREILTEEANNVKDPNLRDLLPFGFAIHHAGMSREDRALVADLFGDGHVQVLICTATLAWGVNLPAHTVIIKGTQIDNPEMGRWTELSSQDVLQMLGRAEGIIITNHSELQYYWSLLNQQLPIENNLNAEIVLRTVRNRDEACSDLGILICAYVRMLKSPGLYGVGVDFSDESDSGLIQKRADIIHSAAVILGRIASHYYVTYTLMQVYNQHLRPTMSMLELFRVFALSLEFNPAFVLTSLQVRQEEKMELAKLQERVPIQVMERVEEPAAKINVLLQAYISQLKLDGKWY
;
A
#
# COMPACT_ATOMS: atom_id res chain seq x y z
N MET A 1 9.07 -4.16 12.64
CA MET A 1 10.45 -4.70 12.59
C MET A 1 11.29 -4.22 13.76
N ASP A 2 11.43 -2.91 14.00
CA ASP A 2 12.21 -2.37 15.14
C ASP A 2 11.74 -2.94 16.51
N GLN A 3 10.42 -3.07 16.70
CA GLN A 3 9.85 -3.69 17.91
C GLN A 3 10.18 -5.19 18.06
N CYS A 4 10.35 -5.93 16.95
CA CYS A 4 10.78 -7.33 16.99
C CYS A 4 12.27 -7.40 17.30
N ALA A 5 13.08 -6.53 16.68
CA ALA A 5 14.51 -6.42 16.94
C ALA A 5 14.79 -6.18 18.43
N GLU A 6 14.09 -5.22 19.05
CA GLU A 6 14.19 -4.94 20.49
C GLU A 6 13.84 -6.14 21.39
N ARG A 7 12.86 -6.96 20.98
CA ARG A 7 12.39 -8.12 21.77
C ARG A 7 13.25 -9.37 21.59
N VAL A 8 13.98 -9.49 20.49
CA VAL A 8 14.73 -10.70 20.12
C VAL A 8 16.23 -10.60 20.46
N VAL A 9 16.73 -9.42 20.87
CA VAL A 9 18.15 -9.17 21.24
C VAL A 9 18.74 -10.22 22.20
N HIS A 10 17.93 -10.82 23.07
CA HIS A 10 18.41 -11.81 24.04
C HIS A 10 18.89 -13.15 23.45
N ASN A 11 18.55 -13.49 22.20
CA ASN A 11 18.83 -14.82 21.62
C ASN A 11 19.96 -14.90 20.58
N SER A 12 20.82 -13.87 20.47
CA SER A 12 21.90 -13.82 19.44
C SER A 12 21.38 -13.93 17.99
N THR A 13 20.09 -13.67 17.77
CA THR A 13 19.43 -13.71 16.47
C THR A 13 19.52 -12.33 15.81
N VAL A 14 19.88 -12.29 14.52
CA VAL A 14 19.98 -11.05 13.75
C VAL A 14 18.69 -10.82 12.97
N ILE A 15 18.08 -9.65 13.18
CA ILE A 15 16.92 -9.18 12.42
C ILE A 15 17.40 -8.07 11.48
N GLN A 16 17.16 -8.21 10.18
CA GLN A 16 17.61 -7.23 9.18
C GLN A 16 16.53 -6.94 8.14
N GLU A 17 16.38 -5.65 7.80
CA GLU A 17 15.60 -5.20 6.65
C GLU A 17 16.45 -5.23 5.37
N THR A 18 15.96 -5.87 4.31
CA THR A 18 16.66 -5.97 3.02
C THR A 18 16.36 -4.76 2.13
N VAL A 19 17.33 -3.84 2.01
CA VAL A 19 17.32 -2.71 1.06
C VAL A 19 18.63 -2.68 0.25
N GLY A 20 18.54 -2.77 -1.09
CA GLY A 20 19.67 -2.54 -2.02
C GLY A 20 20.30 -3.81 -2.64
N ASN A 21 21.49 -3.67 -3.22
CA ASN A 21 22.15 -4.69 -4.04
C ASN A 21 22.75 -5.84 -3.20
N PHE A 22 22.46 -7.09 -3.59
CA PHE A 22 22.32 -8.24 -2.69
C PHE A 22 23.57 -9.12 -2.46
N THR A 23 24.68 -8.93 -3.19
CA THR A 23 25.75 -9.95 -3.20
C THR A 23 26.82 -9.78 -2.11
N SER A 24 27.00 -8.59 -1.54
CA SER A 24 28.16 -8.28 -0.69
C SER A 24 27.89 -8.28 0.82
N ARG A 25 26.63 -8.39 1.26
CA ARG A 25 26.24 -8.10 2.66
C ARG A 25 25.77 -9.29 3.50
N LEU A 26 25.63 -10.48 2.92
CA LEU A 26 24.99 -11.64 3.56
C LEU A 26 25.96 -12.78 3.93
N SER A 27 27.26 -12.51 4.02
CA SER A 27 28.27 -13.51 4.42
C SER A 27 28.27 -13.84 5.93
N VAL A 28 27.36 -13.27 6.72
CA VAL A 28 27.39 -13.34 8.18
C VAL A 28 25.97 -13.55 8.71
N LEU A 29 25.69 -14.76 9.23
CA LEU A 29 24.65 -15.11 10.23
C LEU A 29 23.27 -15.59 9.72
N GLY A 30 22.70 -16.57 10.44
CA GLY A 30 21.38 -17.18 10.18
C GLY A 30 20.21 -16.20 10.41
N ILE A 31 19.30 -16.17 9.44
CA ILE A 31 18.57 -14.96 9.05
C ILE A 31 17.06 -15.05 9.34
N GLU A 32 16.50 -13.98 9.93
CA GLU A 32 15.10 -13.58 9.75
C GLU A 32 15.03 -12.37 8.80
N VAL A 33 14.21 -12.49 7.75
CA VAL A 33 14.07 -11.55 6.64
C VAL A 33 12.70 -10.87 6.73
N GLY A 34 12.67 -9.55 6.96
CA GLY A 34 11.45 -8.74 6.79
C GLY A 34 11.40 -8.20 5.36
N GLU A 35 10.60 -8.80 4.50
CA GLU A 35 10.46 -8.39 3.10
C GLU A 35 9.03 -7.97 2.76
N LEU A 36 8.92 -6.93 1.92
CA LEU A 36 7.71 -6.70 1.13
C LEU A 36 7.53 -7.89 0.16
N PRO A 37 6.29 -8.38 -0.08
CA PRO A 37 6.01 -9.55 -0.92
C PRO A 37 6.74 -9.54 -2.28
N GLU A 38 6.83 -8.38 -2.92
CA GLU A 38 7.53 -8.11 -4.19
C GLU A 38 9.01 -8.48 -4.16
N LYS A 39 9.72 -8.13 -3.08
CA LYS A 39 11.16 -8.40 -2.94
C LYS A 39 11.42 -9.90 -2.82
N TRP A 40 10.61 -10.58 -2.01
CA TRP A 40 10.75 -12.02 -1.79
C TRP A 40 10.41 -12.81 -3.05
N ASP A 41 9.44 -12.35 -3.83
CA ASP A 41 9.12 -12.93 -5.12
C ASP A 41 10.28 -12.79 -6.12
N VAL A 42 10.95 -11.63 -6.19
CA VAL A 42 12.15 -11.46 -7.03
C VAL A 42 13.27 -12.42 -6.60
N VAL A 43 13.52 -12.56 -5.29
CA VAL A 43 14.55 -13.48 -4.76
C VAL A 43 14.22 -14.92 -5.14
N THR A 44 12.99 -15.35 -4.90
CA THR A 44 12.57 -16.73 -5.16
C THR A 44 12.40 -17.04 -6.66
N ARG A 45 12.27 -16.02 -7.53
CA ARG A 45 12.31 -16.17 -9.00
C ARG A 45 13.73 -16.40 -9.55
N LYS A 46 14.78 -15.93 -8.86
CA LYS A 46 16.18 -16.08 -9.32
C LYS A 46 16.73 -17.44 -8.87
N SER A 47 16.58 -18.45 -9.72
CA SER A 47 16.99 -19.84 -9.47
C SER A 47 18.47 -20.07 -9.14
N THR A 48 19.33 -19.06 -9.31
CA THR A 48 20.76 -19.13 -8.99
C THR A 48 21.07 -19.02 -7.49
N ASP A 49 20.20 -18.40 -6.69
CA ASP A 49 20.39 -18.19 -5.23
C ASP A 49 19.54 -19.14 -4.37
N THR A 50 19.49 -20.42 -4.74
CA THR A 50 18.70 -21.45 -4.02
C THR A 50 19.29 -21.90 -2.68
N SER A 51 20.51 -21.49 -2.34
CA SER A 51 21.17 -21.86 -1.08
C SER A 51 20.40 -21.36 0.15
N TYR A 52 19.84 -20.15 0.09
CA TYR A 52 19.17 -19.52 1.23
C TYR A 52 17.71 -19.94 1.35
N THR A 53 17.02 -20.08 0.22
CA THR A 53 15.62 -20.53 0.21
C THR A 53 15.50 -21.95 0.79
N ASN A 54 16.54 -22.78 0.72
CA ASN A 54 16.64 -24.11 1.36
C ASN A 54 16.73 -24.05 2.90
N LEU A 55 17.13 -22.93 3.48
CA LEU A 55 17.27 -22.77 4.93
C LEU A 55 15.98 -22.29 5.60
N VAL A 56 15.05 -21.73 4.83
CA VAL A 56 13.79 -21.18 5.36
C VAL A 56 12.92 -22.32 5.90
N ARG A 57 12.57 -22.26 7.19
CA ARG A 57 11.68 -23.22 7.86
C ARG A 57 10.36 -22.61 8.36
N LEU A 58 10.25 -21.29 8.38
CA LEU A 58 9.07 -20.54 8.78
C LEU A 58 8.88 -19.35 7.85
N ILE A 59 7.65 -19.13 7.38
CA ILE A 59 7.22 -17.91 6.70
C ILE A 59 6.01 -17.39 7.46
N VAL A 60 6.13 -16.16 7.98
CA VAL A 60 5.03 -15.43 8.60
C VAL A 60 4.54 -14.40 7.58
N ILE A 61 3.26 -14.47 7.26
CA ILE A 61 2.59 -13.58 6.33
C ILE A 61 1.69 -12.69 7.17
N ASP A 62 2.17 -11.49 7.45
CA ASP A 62 1.36 -10.49 8.11
C ASP A 62 0.34 -9.92 7.13
N GLU A 63 -0.85 -9.61 7.62
CA GLU A 63 -1.96 -9.09 6.83
C GLU A 63 -2.27 -9.86 5.53
N ILE A 64 -2.44 -11.19 5.58
CA ILE A 64 -2.81 -12.00 4.40
C ILE A 64 -4.15 -11.59 3.76
N HIS A 65 -4.95 -10.74 4.43
CA HIS A 65 -6.13 -10.16 3.82
C HIS A 65 -5.83 -9.23 2.64
N LEU A 66 -4.56 -8.82 2.47
CA LEU A 66 -4.07 -8.10 1.29
C LEU A 66 -4.17 -8.88 -0.02
N LEU A 67 -4.47 -10.18 0.05
CA LEU A 67 -4.92 -10.94 -1.11
C LEU A 67 -6.10 -10.27 -1.84
N HIS A 68 -6.86 -9.39 -1.18
CA HIS A 68 -8.02 -8.68 -1.74
C HIS A 68 -7.69 -7.56 -2.74
N ASP A 69 -6.52 -6.94 -2.67
CA ASP A 69 -6.26 -5.69 -3.37
C ASP A 69 -5.77 -5.88 -4.81
N ASP A 70 -5.99 -4.87 -5.66
CA ASP A 70 -5.63 -4.83 -7.09
C ASP A 70 -4.11 -4.96 -7.33
N CYS A 71 -3.29 -4.91 -6.27
CA CYS A 71 -1.84 -4.82 -6.35
C CYS A 71 -1.05 -6.10 -6.04
N ASP A 72 -1.61 -7.24 -5.62
CA ASP A 72 -0.71 -8.32 -5.14
C ASP A 72 -0.98 -9.78 -5.56
N PRO A 73 -0.92 -10.09 -6.88
CA PRO A 73 -0.71 -11.49 -7.34
C PRO A 73 0.64 -12.08 -6.88
N VAL A 74 1.48 -11.28 -6.21
CA VAL A 74 2.79 -11.67 -5.73
C VAL A 74 2.70 -12.53 -4.50
N LEU A 75 1.93 -12.11 -3.50
CA LEU A 75 1.78 -12.87 -2.27
C LEU A 75 1.23 -14.27 -2.58
N GLU A 76 0.27 -14.31 -3.49
CA GLU A 76 -0.20 -15.54 -4.10
C GLU A 76 0.97 -16.33 -4.67
N SER A 77 1.66 -15.81 -5.68
CA SER A 77 2.76 -16.50 -6.36
C SER A 77 3.82 -17.05 -5.39
N VAL A 78 4.17 -16.28 -4.35
CA VAL A 78 5.10 -16.69 -3.28
C VAL A 78 4.59 -17.91 -2.52
N ILE A 79 3.33 -17.88 -2.07
CA ILE A 79 2.73 -18.98 -1.30
C ILE A 79 2.65 -20.24 -2.17
N ALA A 80 2.13 -20.15 -3.40
CA ALA A 80 2.05 -21.30 -4.31
C ALA A 80 3.42 -21.91 -4.57
N ARG A 81 4.43 -21.08 -4.86
CA ARG A 81 5.80 -21.54 -5.10
C ARG A 81 6.39 -22.25 -3.90
N THR A 82 6.10 -21.74 -2.70
CA THR A 82 6.56 -22.35 -1.46
C THR A 82 5.88 -23.70 -1.23
N VAL A 83 4.55 -23.78 -1.32
CA VAL A 83 3.78 -25.04 -1.16
C VAL A 83 4.23 -26.09 -2.17
N ARG A 84 4.34 -25.72 -3.44
CA ARG A 84 4.81 -26.60 -4.51
C ARG A 84 6.20 -27.16 -4.21
N ARG A 85 7.09 -26.31 -3.73
CA ARG A 85 8.45 -26.73 -3.37
C ARG A 85 8.43 -27.73 -2.23
N MET A 86 7.58 -27.56 -1.22
CA MET A 86 7.41 -28.56 -0.15
C MET A 86 6.97 -29.91 -0.70
N GLU A 87 6.05 -29.92 -1.67
CA GLU A 87 5.57 -31.14 -2.32
C GLU A 87 6.66 -31.83 -3.17
N GLN A 88 7.52 -31.05 -3.83
CA GLN A 88 8.58 -31.58 -4.70
C GLN A 88 9.82 -32.07 -3.93
N THR A 89 10.26 -31.33 -2.90
CA THR A 89 11.50 -31.63 -2.18
C THR A 89 11.27 -32.42 -0.89
N GLY A 90 10.03 -32.43 -0.36
CA GLY A 90 9.72 -32.96 0.97
C GLY A 90 10.24 -32.11 2.12
N ASP A 91 10.84 -30.94 1.84
CA ASP A 91 11.27 -29.97 2.84
C ASP A 91 10.10 -29.07 3.22
N TYR A 92 9.44 -29.38 4.33
CA TYR A 92 8.32 -28.59 4.81
C TYR A 92 8.77 -27.25 5.41
N VAL A 93 8.04 -26.20 5.08
CA VAL A 93 8.15 -24.86 5.67
C VAL A 93 6.83 -24.56 6.39
N ARG A 94 6.91 -24.07 7.63
CA ARG A 94 5.71 -23.67 8.37
C ARG A 94 5.20 -22.35 7.82
N LEU A 95 3.95 -22.31 7.36
CA LEU A 95 3.26 -21.08 6.98
C LEU A 95 2.40 -20.59 8.14
N VAL A 96 2.49 -19.30 8.48
CA VAL A 96 1.64 -18.65 9.49
C VAL A 96 1.06 -17.38 8.85
N GLY A 97 -0.24 -17.39 8.55
CA GLY A 97 -0.96 -16.21 8.07
C GLY A 97 -1.64 -15.47 9.21
N LEU A 98 -1.37 -14.17 9.34
CA LEU A 98 -2.09 -13.26 10.22
C LEU A 98 -3.04 -12.43 9.33
N SER A 99 -4.28 -12.29 9.74
CA SER A 99 -5.32 -11.65 8.92
C SER A 99 -6.29 -10.87 9.76
N ALA A 100 -6.84 -9.80 9.19
CA ALA A 100 -8.11 -9.26 9.62
C ALA A 100 -9.23 -10.29 9.42
N THR A 101 -10.37 -10.09 10.06
CA THR A 101 -11.52 -10.98 9.92
C THR A 101 -12.09 -10.89 8.52
N LEU A 102 -11.94 -11.95 7.72
CA LEU A 102 -12.48 -12.03 6.37
C LEU A 102 -13.70 -12.95 6.31
N PRO A 103 -14.67 -12.70 5.41
CA PRO A 103 -15.80 -13.61 5.20
C PRO A 103 -15.37 -14.95 4.59
N ASN A 104 -14.31 -14.96 3.78
CA ASN A 104 -13.79 -16.13 3.05
C ASN A 104 -12.52 -16.72 3.68
N TYR A 105 -12.37 -16.62 5.01
CA TYR A 105 -11.21 -17.12 5.73
C TYR A 105 -10.96 -18.63 5.56
N GLU A 106 -12.01 -19.42 5.31
CA GLU A 106 -11.89 -20.86 5.00
C GLU A 106 -11.16 -21.13 3.68
N ASP A 107 -11.37 -20.26 2.68
CA ASP A 107 -10.68 -20.36 1.39
C ASP A 107 -9.19 -20.06 1.55
N VAL A 108 -8.88 -19.03 2.34
CA VAL A 108 -7.49 -18.66 2.68
C VAL A 108 -6.82 -19.78 3.48
N ALA A 109 -7.52 -20.41 4.41
CA ALA A 109 -7.01 -21.56 5.16
C ALA A 109 -6.70 -22.75 4.25
N THR A 110 -7.60 -23.05 3.31
CA THR A 110 -7.42 -24.11 2.31
C THR A 110 -6.23 -23.82 1.40
N PHE A 111 -6.08 -22.55 1.00
CA PHE A 111 -4.97 -22.06 0.18
C PHE A 111 -3.62 -22.21 0.88
N LEU A 112 -3.54 -21.88 2.17
CA LEU A 112 -2.34 -22.07 3.00
C LEU A 112 -2.09 -23.53 3.44
N ARG A 113 -2.92 -24.48 3.01
CA ARG A 113 -2.89 -25.90 3.47
C ARG A 113 -3.03 -26.06 4.98
N VAL A 114 -3.81 -25.18 5.61
CA VAL A 114 -4.07 -25.21 7.05
C VAL A 114 -5.11 -26.29 7.38
N ASP A 115 -4.82 -27.11 8.38
CA ASP A 115 -5.82 -28.01 8.98
C ASP A 115 -6.88 -27.16 9.70
N THR A 116 -8.10 -27.15 9.16
CA THR A 116 -9.22 -26.35 9.68
C THR A 116 -9.60 -26.67 11.13
N LYS A 117 -9.21 -27.84 11.65
CA LYS A 117 -9.51 -28.24 13.03
C LYS A 117 -8.45 -27.83 14.04
N LYS A 118 -7.21 -27.60 13.59
CA LYS A 118 -6.06 -27.38 14.49
C LYS A 118 -5.34 -26.06 14.28
N GLY A 119 -5.32 -25.57 13.04
CA GLY A 119 -4.53 -24.40 12.65
C GLY A 119 -5.36 -23.19 12.23
N LEU A 120 -6.67 -23.34 12.07
CA LEU A 120 -7.56 -22.23 11.72
C LEU A 120 -8.17 -21.62 12.98
N PHE A 121 -7.90 -20.33 13.19
CA PHE A 121 -8.46 -19.55 14.28
C PHE A 121 -9.21 -18.36 13.69
N TYR A 122 -10.50 -18.26 13.99
CA TYR A 122 -11.35 -17.15 13.61
C TYR A 122 -11.85 -16.45 14.88
N PHE A 123 -11.60 -15.14 14.95
CA PHE A 123 -11.98 -14.30 16.06
C PHE A 123 -12.89 -13.20 15.53
N ASP A 124 -14.18 -13.24 15.84
CA ASP A 124 -15.09 -12.17 15.42
C ASP A 124 -14.80 -10.85 16.16
N ALA A 125 -15.56 -9.80 15.85
CA ALA A 125 -15.41 -8.49 16.49
C ALA A 125 -15.56 -8.53 18.03
N SER A 126 -16.17 -9.57 18.61
CA SER A 126 -16.33 -9.70 20.07
C SER A 126 -15.01 -9.97 20.80
N TYR A 127 -13.99 -10.46 20.09
CA TYR A 127 -12.65 -10.70 20.64
C TYR A 127 -11.76 -9.47 20.63
N GLN A 128 -12.23 -8.34 20.09
CA GLN A 128 -11.47 -7.11 20.14
C GLN A 128 -11.33 -6.65 21.60
N PRO A 129 -10.11 -6.44 22.11
CA PRO A 129 -9.87 -6.10 23.52
C PRO A 129 -10.59 -4.83 23.98
N CYS A 130 -10.92 -3.94 23.05
CA CYS A 130 -11.72 -2.75 23.25
C CYS A 130 -12.92 -2.82 22.29
N GLY A 131 -14.14 -2.68 22.80
CA GLY A 131 -15.33 -2.61 21.95
C GLY A 131 -15.30 -1.32 21.13
N LEU A 132 -14.90 -1.41 19.86
CA LEU A 132 -14.73 -0.25 19.00
C LEU A 132 -16.09 0.29 18.59
N GLN A 133 -16.49 1.46 19.10
CA GLN A 133 -17.61 2.19 18.52
C GLN A 133 -17.16 2.80 17.20
N GLN A 134 -17.86 2.45 16.12
CA GLN A 134 -17.64 3.01 14.79
C GLN A 134 -18.77 3.98 14.44
N GLN A 135 -18.42 5.18 14.00
CA GLN A 135 -19.38 6.19 13.54
C GLN A 135 -19.07 6.57 12.10
N PHE A 136 -20.09 6.53 11.24
CA PHE A 136 -19.98 6.92 9.84
C PHE A 136 -20.77 8.21 9.61
N ILE A 137 -20.08 9.26 9.18
CA ILE A 137 -20.68 10.57 8.93
C ILE A 137 -20.62 10.86 7.44
N GLY A 138 -21.77 10.73 6.78
CA GLY A 138 -21.93 10.99 5.35
C GLY A 138 -22.35 12.43 5.08
N ILE A 139 -21.47 13.22 4.45
CA ILE A 139 -21.76 14.60 4.07
C ILE A 139 -22.63 14.60 2.82
N THR A 140 -23.80 15.24 2.92
CA THR A 140 -24.81 15.32 1.85
C THR A 140 -24.64 16.52 0.92
N GLU A 141 -23.76 17.47 1.27
CA GLU A 141 -23.55 18.70 0.52
C GLU A 141 -22.83 18.44 -0.82
N LYS A 142 -23.44 18.93 -1.91
CA LYS A 142 -22.95 18.68 -3.27
C LYS A 142 -21.83 19.63 -3.67
N LYS A 143 -21.90 20.89 -3.25
CA LYS A 143 -20.91 21.91 -3.65
C LYS A 143 -19.58 21.68 -2.92
N ALA A 144 -18.49 21.48 -3.65
CA ALA A 144 -17.18 21.12 -3.10
C ALA A 144 -16.69 22.07 -1.98
N ILE A 145 -16.83 23.39 -2.16
CA ILE A 145 -16.39 24.37 -1.16
C ILE A 145 -17.20 24.25 0.15
N LYS A 146 -18.52 24.16 0.04
CA LYS A 146 -19.39 24.00 1.22
C LYS A 146 -19.17 22.64 1.89
N ARG A 147 -18.98 21.60 1.09
CA ARG A 147 -18.67 20.26 1.58
C ARG A 147 -17.41 20.29 2.44
N TYR A 148 -16.34 20.93 1.97
CA TYR A 148 -15.10 21.09 2.72
C TYR A 148 -15.30 21.84 4.04
N GLN A 149 -16.13 22.90 4.05
CA GLN A 149 -16.47 23.64 5.28
C GLN A 149 -17.22 22.75 6.28
N VAL A 150 -18.27 22.05 5.83
CA VAL A 150 -19.03 21.12 6.67
C VAL A 150 -18.15 19.97 7.18
N THR A 151 -17.22 19.44 6.37
CA THR A 151 -16.24 18.44 6.82
C THR A 151 -15.41 18.97 8.00
N ASN A 152 -14.97 20.23 7.94
CA ASN A 152 -14.19 20.84 9.01
C ASN A 152 -15.01 21.06 10.28
N GLU A 153 -16.24 21.55 10.15
CA GLU A 153 -17.17 21.77 11.26
C GLU A 153 -17.49 20.45 12.00
N VAL A 154 -17.83 19.41 11.24
CA VAL A 154 -18.09 18.06 11.78
C VAL A 154 -16.83 17.49 12.44
N CYS A 155 -15.67 17.66 11.82
CA CYS A 155 -14.41 17.21 12.41
C CYS A 155 -14.14 17.90 13.75
N TYR A 156 -14.43 19.20 13.85
CA TYR A 156 -14.28 19.95 15.10
C TYR A 156 -15.24 19.47 16.18
N GLU A 157 -16.53 19.29 15.84
CA GLU A 157 -17.55 18.76 16.76
C GLU A 157 -17.11 17.40 17.34
N LYS A 158 -16.64 16.49 16.48
CA LYS A 158 -16.16 15.17 16.91
C LYS A 158 -14.87 15.23 17.71
N VAL A 159 -13.95 16.13 17.40
CA VAL A 159 -12.76 16.34 18.24
C VAL A 159 -13.15 16.87 19.63
N LEU A 160 -14.17 17.73 19.70
CA LEU A 160 -14.66 18.31 20.95
C LEU A 160 -15.37 17.28 21.86
N ASP A 161 -16.11 16.33 21.31
CA ASP A 161 -16.81 15.26 22.06
C ASP A 161 -15.87 14.48 23.01
N TYR A 162 -14.62 14.27 22.55
CA TYR A 162 -13.57 13.54 23.27
C TYR A 162 -12.57 14.47 23.98
N ALA A 163 -12.71 15.78 23.84
CA ALA A 163 -11.77 16.73 24.41
C ALA A 163 -11.71 16.62 25.94
N GLY A 164 -10.50 16.55 26.49
CA GLY A 164 -10.22 16.43 27.92
C GLY A 164 -10.52 15.06 28.52
N LYS A 165 -11.03 14.11 27.72
CA LYS A 165 -11.27 12.71 28.12
C LYS A 165 -10.21 11.81 27.56
N ASN A 166 -10.03 11.85 26.24
CA ASN A 166 -9.23 10.91 25.46
C ASN A 166 -8.43 11.65 24.38
N GLN A 167 -7.31 11.06 23.96
CA GLN A 167 -6.52 11.58 22.84
C GLN A 167 -7.16 11.20 21.51
N THR A 168 -7.15 12.15 20.58
CA THR A 168 -7.76 12.01 19.26
C THR A 168 -6.71 12.09 18.16
N LEU A 169 -6.70 11.09 17.29
CA LEU A 169 -5.85 11.03 16.10
C LEU A 169 -6.69 11.35 14.86
N VAL A 170 -6.32 12.39 14.11
CA VAL A 170 -7.05 12.81 12.91
C VAL A 170 -6.22 12.51 11.66
N PHE A 171 -6.68 11.60 10.82
CA PHE A 171 -6.07 11.29 9.53
C PHE A 171 -6.57 12.24 8.43
N VAL A 172 -5.62 12.77 7.65
CA VAL A 172 -5.86 13.62 6.49
C VAL A 172 -4.99 13.21 5.29
N HIS A 173 -5.38 13.63 4.10
CA HIS A 173 -4.80 13.11 2.84
C HIS A 173 -3.61 13.89 2.29
N SER A 174 -3.20 14.99 2.92
CA SER A 174 -2.01 15.72 2.47
C SER A 174 -1.25 16.39 3.60
N ARG A 175 0.06 16.56 3.39
CA ARG A 175 0.97 17.30 4.30
C ARG A 175 0.56 18.76 4.49
N LYS A 176 -0.11 19.36 3.51
CA LYS A 176 -0.64 20.73 3.65
C LYS A 176 -1.93 20.72 4.46
N GLU A 177 -2.74 19.69 4.30
CA GLU A 177 -4.01 19.54 5.00
C GLU A 177 -3.82 19.28 6.50
N THR A 178 -2.71 18.65 6.91
CA THR A 178 -2.40 18.47 8.34
C THR A 178 -2.31 19.82 9.05
N ALA A 179 -1.49 20.73 8.53
CA ALA A 179 -1.29 22.06 9.10
C ALA A 179 -2.56 22.92 8.98
N LYS A 180 -3.28 22.86 7.85
CA LYS A 180 -4.53 23.61 7.66
C LYS A 180 -5.62 23.16 8.64
N THR A 181 -5.82 21.85 8.78
CA THR A 181 -6.81 21.28 9.71
C THR A 181 -6.45 21.61 11.14
N ALA A 182 -5.18 21.44 11.53
CA ALA A 182 -4.73 21.74 12.87
C ALA A 182 -4.93 23.22 13.25
N LYS A 183 -4.61 24.15 12.33
CA LYS A 183 -4.86 25.58 12.52
C LYS A 183 -6.36 25.88 12.61
N TYR A 184 -7.17 25.31 11.72
CA TYR A 184 -8.63 25.46 11.77
C TYR A 184 -9.20 25.00 13.12
N LEU A 185 -8.84 23.79 13.58
CA LEU A 185 -9.33 23.25 14.86
C LEU A 185 -8.92 24.14 16.04
N ARG A 186 -7.67 24.62 16.06
CA ARG A 186 -7.17 25.56 17.07
C ARG A 186 -7.95 26.88 17.03
N ASP A 187 -8.09 27.48 15.85
CA ASP A 187 -8.71 28.80 15.69
C ASP A 187 -10.20 28.73 16.07
N THR A 188 -10.91 27.68 15.64
CA THR A 188 -12.30 27.42 16.07
C THR A 188 -12.40 27.15 17.57
N ALA A 189 -11.45 26.44 18.18
CA ALA A 189 -11.42 26.24 19.63
C ALA A 189 -11.20 27.55 20.42
N MET A 190 -10.45 28.49 19.86
CA MET A 190 -10.27 29.83 20.42
C MET A 190 -11.54 30.67 20.27
N GLU A 191 -12.15 30.68 19.09
CA GLU A 191 -13.38 31.43 18.80
C GLU A 191 -14.58 30.97 19.64
N THR A 192 -14.64 29.67 19.96
CA THR A 192 -15.70 29.05 20.77
C THR A 192 -15.38 28.99 22.27
N GLU A 193 -14.22 29.50 22.69
CA GLU A 193 -13.74 29.47 24.09
C GLU A 193 -13.62 28.05 24.69
N THR A 194 -13.43 27.03 23.86
CA THR A 194 -13.30 25.61 24.27
C THR A 194 -11.85 25.17 24.44
N ILE A 195 -10.87 26.04 24.18
CA ILE A 195 -9.44 25.70 24.19
C ILE A 195 -8.94 25.09 25.51
N THR A 196 -9.54 25.51 26.63
CA THR A 196 -9.19 25.02 27.98
C THR A 196 -9.57 23.56 28.22
N GLN A 197 -10.44 22.99 27.37
CA GLN A 197 -10.78 21.57 27.36
C GLN A 197 -9.68 20.71 26.73
N PHE A 198 -8.80 21.31 25.90
CA PHE A 198 -7.68 20.62 25.26
C PHE A 198 -6.40 20.66 26.08
N VAL A 199 -6.11 21.81 26.68
CA VAL A 199 -4.98 21.94 27.59
C VAL A 199 -5.41 22.79 28.77
N LYS A 200 -5.32 22.22 29.97
CA LYS A 200 -5.61 22.96 31.20
C LYS A 200 -4.59 24.09 31.36
N PRO A 201 -5.01 25.35 31.61
CA PRO A 201 -4.10 26.49 31.71
C PRO A 201 -3.02 26.36 32.79
N GLU A 202 -3.32 25.64 33.88
CA GLU A 202 -2.47 25.52 35.07
C GLU A 202 -1.75 24.15 35.17
N GLY A 203 -1.67 23.39 34.07
CA GLY A 203 -1.07 22.06 34.06
C GLY A 203 0.41 22.06 33.66
N ALA A 204 1.22 21.20 34.28
CA ALA A 204 2.61 20.92 33.89
C ALA A 204 2.75 20.60 32.39
N THR A 205 1.73 19.97 31.79
CA THR A 205 1.64 19.71 30.36
C THR A 205 1.82 20.98 29.51
N ARG A 206 1.26 22.12 29.91
CA ARG A 206 1.35 23.36 29.12
C ARG A 206 2.77 23.92 29.12
N GLU A 207 3.45 23.85 30.26
CA GLU A 207 4.85 24.30 30.39
C GLU A 207 5.76 23.42 29.53
N ILE A 208 5.62 22.09 29.63
CA ILE A 208 6.37 21.12 28.80
C ILE A 208 6.15 21.40 27.31
N LEU A 209 4.88 21.54 26.88
CA LEU A 209 4.56 21.82 25.48
C LEU A 209 5.14 23.16 25.01
N THR A 210 5.21 24.17 25.87
CA THR A 210 5.76 25.48 25.54
C THR A 210 7.29 25.44 25.45
N GLU A 211 7.94 24.68 26.32
CA GLU A 211 9.39 24.44 26.28
C GLU A 211 9.78 23.68 25.01
N GLU A 212 9.10 22.56 24.73
CA GLU A 212 9.37 21.76 23.53
C GLU A 212 9.02 22.50 22.24
N ALA A 213 8.00 23.38 22.24
CA ALA A 213 7.69 24.23 21.10
C ALA A 213 8.87 25.15 20.70
N ASN A 214 9.76 25.50 21.63
CA ASN A 214 10.96 26.28 21.31
C ASN A 214 12.08 25.44 20.66
N ASN A 215 12.07 24.12 20.89
CA ASN A 215 13.05 23.18 20.33
C ASN A 215 12.67 22.72 18.92
N VAL A 216 11.41 22.89 18.54
CA VAL A 216 10.86 22.46 17.25
C VAL A 216 11.32 23.34 16.09
N LYS A 217 11.64 22.69 14.96
CA LYS A 217 12.08 23.36 13.73
C LYS A 217 10.93 23.79 12.82
N ASP A 218 9.82 23.04 12.81
CA ASP A 218 8.66 23.35 11.96
C ASP A 218 7.84 24.51 12.58
N PRO A 219 7.69 25.65 11.87
CA PRO A 219 6.97 26.80 12.40
C PRO A 219 5.48 26.50 12.64
N ASN A 220 4.87 25.62 11.84
CA ASN A 220 3.47 25.25 12.04
C ASN A 220 3.31 24.46 13.33
N LEU A 221 4.23 23.53 13.62
CA LEU A 221 4.18 22.72 14.83
C LEU A 221 4.42 23.59 16.07
N ARG A 222 5.39 24.51 16.02
CA ARG A 222 5.66 25.47 17.11
C ARG A 222 4.43 26.33 17.44
N ASP A 223 3.65 26.74 16.44
CA ASP A 223 2.43 27.54 16.64
C ASP A 223 1.24 26.73 17.21
N LEU A 224 1.30 25.39 17.17
CA LEU A 224 0.21 24.49 17.53
C LEU A 224 0.43 23.81 18.88
N LEU A 225 1.67 23.42 19.20
CA LEU A 225 2.03 22.66 20.40
C LEU A 225 1.53 23.28 21.72
N PRO A 226 1.65 24.60 21.97
CA PRO A 226 1.19 25.21 23.23
C PRO A 226 -0.31 25.04 23.50
N PHE A 227 -1.08 24.70 22.46
CA PHE A 227 -2.52 24.51 22.49
C PHE A 227 -2.93 23.03 22.55
N GLY A 228 -1.96 22.11 22.62
CA GLY A 228 -2.22 20.66 22.65
C GLY A 228 -2.54 20.05 21.29
N PHE A 229 -2.31 20.78 20.20
CA PHE A 229 -2.44 20.30 18.84
C PHE A 229 -1.05 20.02 18.26
N ALA A 230 -0.89 18.92 17.55
CA ALA A 230 0.34 18.61 16.83
C ALA A 230 0.05 18.10 15.41
N ILE A 231 1.07 18.14 14.56
CA ILE A 231 1.03 17.59 13.21
C ILE A 231 2.09 16.51 13.04
N HIS A 232 1.80 15.48 12.23
CA HIS A 232 2.78 14.46 11.88
C HIS A 232 2.66 14.05 10.40
N HIS A 233 3.72 14.28 9.62
CA HIS A 233 3.81 13.81 8.24
C HIS A 233 5.24 13.54 7.79
N ALA A 234 5.42 12.73 6.74
CA ALA A 234 6.74 12.33 6.22
C ALA A 234 7.67 13.49 5.80
N GLY A 235 7.11 14.68 5.53
CA GLY A 235 7.90 15.88 5.22
C GLY A 235 8.55 16.59 6.43
N MET A 236 8.27 16.16 7.66
CA MET A 236 8.88 16.74 8.87
C MET A 236 10.27 16.16 9.13
N SER A 237 11.09 16.90 9.86
CA SER A 237 12.39 16.39 10.31
C SER A 237 12.22 15.13 11.17
N ARG A 238 13.21 14.23 11.17
CA ARG A 238 13.14 13.00 11.99
C ARG A 238 13.05 13.33 13.48
N GLU A 239 13.74 14.39 13.91
CA GLU A 239 13.73 14.92 15.28
C GLU A 239 12.33 15.39 15.67
N ASP A 240 11.68 16.25 14.87
CA ASP A 240 10.32 16.73 15.17
C ASP A 240 9.30 15.58 15.19
N ARG A 241 9.45 14.58 14.30
CA ARG A 241 8.56 13.40 14.26
C ARG A 241 8.68 12.55 15.53
N ALA A 242 9.90 12.32 15.99
CA ALA A 242 10.14 11.56 17.23
C ALA A 242 9.56 12.32 18.43
N LEU A 243 9.85 13.63 18.53
CA LEU A 243 9.33 14.48 19.60
C LEU A 243 7.79 14.50 19.65
N VAL A 244 7.12 14.60 18.50
CA VAL A 244 5.64 14.56 18.46
C VAL A 244 5.09 13.19 18.85
N ALA A 245 5.77 12.10 18.45
CA ALA A 245 5.39 10.75 18.83
C ALA A 245 5.52 10.54 20.35
N ASP A 246 6.60 11.01 20.96
CA ASP A 246 6.85 10.92 22.40
C ASP A 246 5.82 11.76 23.18
N LEU A 247 5.62 13.02 22.80
CA LEU A 247 4.63 13.90 23.44
C LEU A 247 3.20 13.38 23.32
N PHE A 248 2.86 12.68 22.23
CA PHE A 248 1.57 12.02 22.09
C PHE A 248 1.52 10.73 22.92
N GLY A 249 2.57 9.93 22.96
CA GLY A 249 2.65 8.73 23.80
C GLY A 249 2.51 9.03 25.30
N ASP A 250 3.08 10.15 25.75
CA ASP A 250 3.04 10.60 27.15
C ASP A 250 1.71 11.30 27.55
N GLY A 251 0.78 11.48 26.60
CA GLY A 251 -0.51 12.12 26.88
C GLY A 251 -0.48 13.65 26.92
N HIS A 252 0.63 14.30 26.53
CA HIS A 252 0.75 15.75 26.51
C HIS A 252 0.03 16.39 25.33
N VAL A 253 0.11 15.79 24.15
CA VAL A 253 -0.64 16.22 22.96
C VAL A 253 -2.01 15.57 22.96
N GLN A 254 -3.08 16.37 22.95
CA GLN A 254 -4.44 15.85 22.97
C GLN A 254 -4.95 15.50 21.56
N VAL A 255 -4.59 16.30 20.55
CA VAL A 255 -5.05 16.12 19.18
C VAL A 255 -3.85 16.07 18.23
N LEU A 256 -3.68 14.93 17.57
CA LEU A 256 -2.61 14.72 16.58
C LEU A 256 -3.20 14.61 15.18
N ILE A 257 -2.83 15.53 14.28
CA ILE A 257 -3.27 15.52 12.88
C ILE A 257 -2.16 14.93 12.01
N CYS A 258 -2.45 13.85 11.28
CA CYS A 258 -1.42 13.08 10.58
C CYS A 258 -1.84 12.62 9.19
N THR A 259 -0.85 12.26 8.37
CA THR A 259 -1.08 11.59 7.09
C THR A 259 -1.11 10.06 7.24
N ALA A 260 -1.74 9.36 6.29
CA ALA A 260 -1.86 7.89 6.25
C ALA A 260 -0.56 7.12 6.57
N THR A 261 0.59 7.66 6.17
CA THR A 261 1.92 7.09 6.46
C THR A 261 2.19 6.81 7.95
N LEU A 262 1.52 7.50 8.87
CA LEU A 262 1.68 7.25 10.30
C LEU A 262 1.09 5.88 10.70
N ALA A 263 -0.05 5.49 10.11
CA ALA A 263 -0.75 4.25 10.44
C ALA A 263 0.10 2.99 10.18
N TRP A 264 1.01 3.08 9.21
CA TRP A 264 1.96 2.03 8.84
C TRP A 264 3.26 2.06 9.65
N GLY A 265 3.67 3.24 10.12
CA GLY A 265 5.05 3.48 10.57
C GLY A 265 5.24 3.53 12.09
N VAL A 266 4.21 3.86 12.87
CA VAL A 266 4.34 4.06 14.32
C VAL A 266 3.10 3.55 15.04
N ASN A 267 3.29 2.69 16.04
CA ASN A 267 2.22 2.23 16.90
C ASN A 267 1.95 3.28 17.99
N LEU A 268 1.18 4.31 17.66
CA LEU A 268 0.70 5.30 18.62
C LEU A 268 -0.70 4.91 19.11
N PRO A 269 -0.88 4.52 20.38
CA PRO A 269 -2.19 4.16 20.91
C PRO A 269 -3.03 5.43 21.07
N ALA A 270 -3.91 5.71 20.12
CA ALA A 270 -4.98 6.69 20.28
C ALA A 270 -6.28 5.97 20.64
N HIS A 271 -7.08 6.57 21.53
CA HIS A 271 -8.37 6.01 21.87
C HIS A 271 -9.41 6.25 20.77
N THR A 272 -9.38 7.45 20.17
CA THR A 272 -10.29 7.85 19.10
C THR A 272 -9.50 8.21 17.85
N VAL A 273 -9.92 7.65 16.72
CA VAL A 273 -9.39 7.95 15.39
C VAL A 273 -10.48 8.58 14.53
N ILE A 274 -10.16 9.68 13.86
CA ILE A 274 -11.04 10.37 12.92
C ILE A 274 -10.38 10.37 11.55
N ILE A 275 -11.03 9.76 10.54
CA ILE A 275 -10.64 9.86 9.14
C ILE A 275 -11.40 11.04 8.53
N LYS A 276 -10.70 12.15 8.30
CA LYS A 276 -11.29 13.40 7.80
C LYS A 276 -11.28 13.44 6.28
N GLY A 277 -12.43 13.12 5.68
CA GLY A 277 -12.55 12.93 4.23
C GLY A 277 -11.98 11.58 3.84
N THR A 278 -12.36 11.08 2.68
CA THR A 278 -11.87 9.78 2.18
C THR A 278 -11.28 9.86 0.77
N GLN A 279 -11.14 11.06 0.24
CA GLN A 279 -10.63 11.30 -1.10
C GLN A 279 -9.14 11.61 -1.07
N ILE A 280 -8.36 10.77 -1.74
CA ILE A 280 -6.93 10.95 -1.95
C ILE A 280 -6.71 11.35 -3.40
N ASP A 281 -5.80 12.30 -3.61
CA ASP A 281 -5.27 12.58 -4.94
C ASP A 281 -4.31 11.44 -5.30
N ASN A 282 -4.75 10.50 -6.12
CA ASN A 282 -3.93 9.37 -6.54
C ASN A 282 -3.09 9.83 -7.74
N PRO A 283 -1.76 10.01 -7.57
CA PRO A 283 -0.91 10.47 -8.65
C PRO A 283 -0.90 9.47 -9.78
N GLU A 284 -0.86 8.16 -9.46
CA GLU A 284 -0.79 7.04 -10.41
C GLU A 284 -2.00 6.95 -11.32
N MET A 285 -3.19 7.33 -10.80
CA MET A 285 -4.44 7.40 -11.56
C MET A 285 -4.75 8.81 -12.09
N GLY A 286 -3.97 9.83 -11.71
CA GLY A 286 -4.16 11.26 -11.99
C GLY A 286 -5.59 11.78 -11.76
N ARG A 287 -6.30 11.17 -10.80
CA ARG A 287 -7.66 11.53 -10.39
C ARG A 287 -7.78 11.35 -8.89
N TRP A 288 -8.78 12.01 -8.31
CA TRP A 288 -9.18 11.73 -6.94
C TRP A 288 -9.78 10.33 -6.87
N THR A 289 -9.23 9.50 -6.01
CA THR A 289 -9.74 8.17 -5.69
C THR A 289 -10.16 8.13 -4.23
N GLU A 290 -11.02 7.18 -3.91
CA GLU A 290 -11.38 6.90 -2.54
C GLU A 290 -10.24 6.13 -1.84
N LEU A 291 -10.21 6.21 -0.51
CA LEU A 291 -9.27 5.47 0.33
C LEU A 291 -9.43 3.96 0.10
N SER A 292 -8.31 3.25 0.06
CA SER A 292 -8.32 1.79 -0.01
C SER A 292 -8.88 1.19 1.27
N SER A 293 -9.41 -0.01 1.15
CA SER A 293 -9.90 -0.82 2.26
C SER A 293 -8.84 -1.00 3.35
N GLN A 294 -7.62 -1.27 2.93
CA GLN A 294 -6.45 -1.48 3.78
C GLN A 294 -6.09 -0.23 4.57
N ASP A 295 -6.00 0.94 3.91
CA ASP A 295 -5.65 2.18 4.59
C ASP A 295 -6.68 2.53 5.66
N VAL A 296 -7.98 2.32 5.37
CA VAL A 296 -9.05 2.54 6.35
C VAL A 296 -8.92 1.57 7.53
N LEU A 297 -8.73 0.27 7.27
CA LEU A 297 -8.57 -0.72 8.34
C LEU A 297 -7.33 -0.45 9.20
N GLN A 298 -6.22 -0.07 8.58
CA GLN A 298 -4.98 0.26 9.26
C GLN A 298 -5.13 1.53 10.12
N MET A 299 -5.84 2.54 9.61
CA MET A 299 -6.11 3.77 10.35
C MET A 299 -7.04 3.52 11.55
N LEU A 300 -8.10 2.74 11.37
CA LEU A 300 -9.10 2.50 12.42
C LEU A 300 -8.61 1.51 13.48
N GLY A 301 -7.73 0.58 13.12
CA GLY A 301 -6.98 -0.28 14.02
C GLY A 301 -7.78 -0.79 15.24
N ARG A 302 -7.25 -0.52 16.44
CA ARG A 302 -7.86 -0.89 17.74
C ARG A 302 -8.50 0.30 18.46
N ALA A 303 -8.88 1.35 17.73
CA ALA A 303 -9.40 2.60 18.28
C ALA A 303 -10.87 2.79 17.91
N GLU A 304 -11.59 3.58 18.71
CA GLU A 304 -12.92 4.05 18.31
C GLU A 304 -12.79 4.88 17.03
N GLY A 305 -13.56 4.50 16.01
CA GLY A 305 -13.31 4.92 14.64
C GLY A 305 -14.41 5.81 14.09
N ILE A 306 -14.08 7.03 13.68
CA ILE A 306 -15.03 7.96 13.07
C ILE A 306 -14.59 8.23 11.64
N ILE A 307 -15.43 7.87 10.66
CA ILE A 307 -15.17 8.14 9.24
C ILE A 307 -16.07 9.27 8.77
N ILE A 308 -15.45 10.36 8.30
CA ILE A 308 -16.16 11.46 7.65
C ILE A 308 -15.97 11.31 6.14
N THR A 309 -17.04 10.97 5.43
CA THR A 309 -16.99 10.70 3.98
C THR A 309 -18.16 11.37 3.24
N ASN A 310 -18.18 11.23 1.91
CA ASN A 310 -19.33 11.62 1.10
C ASN A 310 -20.50 10.65 1.36
N HIS A 311 -21.74 11.16 1.33
CA HIS A 311 -22.91 10.29 1.52
C HIS A 311 -23.00 9.14 0.48
N SER A 312 -22.47 9.32 -0.73
CA SER A 312 -22.44 8.26 -1.76
C SER A 312 -21.59 7.06 -1.37
N GLU A 313 -20.49 7.28 -0.64
CA GLU A 313 -19.51 6.23 -0.31
C GLU A 313 -19.75 5.61 1.06
N LEU A 314 -20.73 6.11 1.82
CA LEU A 314 -21.01 5.63 3.17
C LEU A 314 -21.29 4.12 3.18
N GLN A 315 -22.05 3.63 2.19
CA GLN A 315 -22.36 2.20 2.07
C GLN A 315 -21.10 1.36 1.82
N TYR A 316 -20.14 1.86 1.03
CA TYR A 316 -18.88 1.17 0.75
C TYR A 316 -18.02 1.03 2.02
N TYR A 317 -17.80 2.11 2.77
CA TYR A 317 -17.04 2.03 4.02
C TYR A 317 -17.78 1.25 5.11
N TRP A 318 -19.11 1.27 5.10
CA TRP A 318 -19.91 0.48 6.01
C TRP A 318 -19.85 -1.03 5.71
N SER A 319 -19.87 -1.43 4.43
CA SER A 319 -19.74 -2.84 4.03
C SER A 319 -18.33 -3.38 4.22
N LEU A 320 -17.32 -2.53 4.04
CA LEU A 320 -15.91 -2.84 4.26
C LEU A 320 -15.67 -3.32 5.70
N LEU A 321 -16.19 -2.59 6.68
CA LEU A 321 -16.00 -2.91 8.10
C LEU A 321 -16.89 -4.06 8.59
N ASN A 322 -17.94 -4.41 7.85
CA ASN A 322 -18.86 -5.52 8.15
C ASN A 322 -18.64 -6.78 7.29
N GLN A 323 -17.42 -6.99 6.79
CA GLN A 323 -16.95 -8.27 6.21
C GLN A 323 -17.66 -8.71 4.90
N GLN A 324 -17.87 -7.82 3.90
CA GLN A 324 -18.63 -8.18 2.69
C GLN A 324 -17.91 -8.03 1.33
N LEU A 325 -16.58 -8.04 1.26
CA LEU A 325 -15.90 -7.91 -0.04
C LEU A 325 -15.21 -9.21 -0.50
N PRO A 326 -15.60 -9.76 -1.68
CA PRO A 326 -14.93 -10.91 -2.32
C PRO A 326 -13.70 -10.48 -3.14
N ILE A 327 -12.71 -11.37 -3.27
CA ILE A 327 -11.35 -11.11 -3.77
C ILE A 327 -11.15 -11.50 -5.25
N GLU A 328 -10.39 -10.72 -6.04
CA GLU A 328 -10.06 -10.93 -7.48
C GLU A 328 -8.54 -11.09 -7.76
N ASN A 329 -8.14 -11.74 -8.88
CA ASN A 329 -6.74 -12.21 -9.12
C ASN A 329 -6.19 -12.00 -10.57
N ASN A 330 -4.85 -12.01 -10.76
CA ASN A 330 -4.12 -11.85 -12.04
C ASN A 330 -2.89 -12.82 -12.20
N LEU A 331 -2.62 -13.40 -13.39
CA LEU A 331 -2.00 -14.76 -13.55
C LEU A 331 -0.57 -14.89 -14.16
N ASN A 332 0.18 -13.82 -14.44
CA ASN A 332 1.29 -13.90 -15.43
C ASN A 332 2.68 -14.46 -14.96
N ALA A 333 2.95 -14.65 -13.68
CA ALA A 333 4.33 -14.83 -13.17
C ALA A 333 4.95 -16.24 -13.34
N GLU A 334 4.17 -17.31 -13.19
CA GLU A 334 4.71 -18.65 -12.90
C GLU A 334 5.17 -19.44 -14.12
N ILE A 335 4.67 -19.11 -15.31
CA ILE A 335 5.01 -19.81 -16.56
C ILE A 335 6.49 -19.65 -16.92
N VAL A 336 7.12 -18.58 -16.44
CA VAL A 336 8.49 -18.24 -16.81
C VAL A 336 9.55 -19.02 -16.03
N LEU A 337 9.24 -19.45 -14.81
CA LEU A 337 10.21 -20.12 -13.95
C LEU A 337 10.58 -21.54 -14.41
N ARG A 338 10.01 -22.02 -15.53
CA ARG A 338 10.19 -23.39 -16.07
C ARG A 338 9.85 -24.49 -15.06
N THR A 339 9.15 -24.12 -13.98
CA THR A 339 8.51 -25.03 -13.04
C THR A 339 7.47 -25.88 -13.75
N VAL A 340 6.87 -25.33 -14.82
CA VAL A 340 5.88 -25.98 -15.66
C VAL A 340 6.51 -26.36 -17.01
N ARG A 341 6.54 -27.65 -17.36
CA ARG A 341 7.21 -28.13 -18.59
C ARG A 341 6.25 -28.49 -19.72
N ASN A 342 4.98 -28.75 -19.39
CA ASN A 342 3.97 -29.15 -20.36
C ASN A 342 2.59 -28.59 -19.98
N ARG A 343 1.65 -28.60 -20.93
CA ARG A 343 0.30 -28.04 -20.77
C ARG A 343 -0.47 -28.69 -19.61
N ASP A 344 -0.31 -29.99 -19.43
CA ASP A 344 -1.10 -30.74 -18.43
C ASP A 344 -0.55 -30.50 -17.01
N GLU A 345 0.76 -30.37 -16.86
CA GLU A 345 1.44 -29.87 -15.67
C GLU A 345 1.05 -28.42 -15.43
N ALA A 346 0.88 -27.58 -16.47
CA ALA A 346 0.40 -26.21 -16.33
C ALA A 346 -1.05 -26.13 -15.84
N CYS A 347 -1.93 -26.98 -16.35
CA CYS A 347 -3.33 -27.04 -15.94
C CYS A 347 -3.49 -27.65 -14.54
N SER A 348 -2.65 -28.63 -14.17
CA SER A 348 -2.54 -29.18 -12.82
C SER A 348 -1.93 -28.15 -11.86
N ASP A 349 -0.89 -27.45 -12.28
CA ASP A 349 -0.23 -26.36 -11.56
C ASP A 349 -1.15 -25.15 -11.42
N LEU A 350 -2.06 -24.88 -12.37
CA LEU A 350 -3.13 -23.89 -12.21
C LEU A 350 -4.15 -24.28 -11.14
N GLY A 351 -4.33 -25.59 -10.89
CA GLY A 351 -5.10 -26.09 -9.75
C GLY A 351 -4.39 -25.85 -8.41
N ILE A 352 -3.06 -25.74 -8.44
CA ILE A 352 -2.21 -25.41 -7.28
C ILE A 352 -2.02 -23.88 -7.17
N LEU A 353 -2.06 -23.16 -8.30
CA LEU A 353 -1.98 -21.71 -8.40
C LEU A 353 -3.36 -21.04 -8.18
N ILE A 354 -3.84 -21.18 -6.94
CA ILE A 354 -4.41 -20.12 -6.10
C ILE A 354 -5.81 -19.59 -6.41
N CYS A 355 -6.63 -19.55 -5.35
CA CYS A 355 -7.92 -18.86 -5.14
C CYS A 355 -8.94 -18.82 -6.28
N ALA A 356 -8.58 -18.41 -7.50
CA ALA A 356 -9.42 -18.47 -8.68
C ALA A 356 -10.04 -19.85 -8.89
N TYR A 357 -9.36 -20.98 -8.65
CA TYR A 357 -10.01 -22.30 -8.78
C TYR A 357 -11.11 -22.52 -7.73
N VAL A 358 -10.78 -22.34 -6.45
CA VAL A 358 -11.73 -22.50 -5.34
C VAL A 358 -12.89 -21.50 -5.46
N ARG A 359 -12.63 -20.28 -5.93
CA ARG A 359 -13.63 -19.21 -6.08
C ARG A 359 -14.40 -19.26 -7.40
N MET A 360 -13.82 -19.73 -8.49
CA MET A 360 -14.58 -20.04 -9.71
C MET A 360 -15.56 -21.17 -9.45
N LEU A 361 -15.20 -22.15 -8.61
CA LEU A 361 -16.12 -23.21 -8.17
C LEU A 361 -17.21 -22.68 -7.23
N LYS A 362 -16.87 -21.78 -6.28
CA LYS A 362 -17.82 -21.25 -5.29
C LYS A 362 -18.69 -20.09 -5.80
N SER A 363 -18.17 -19.25 -6.70
CA SER A 363 -18.79 -18.04 -7.25
C SER A 363 -18.55 -17.88 -8.76
N PRO A 364 -19.02 -18.83 -9.60
CA PRO A 364 -18.71 -18.89 -11.04
C PRO A 364 -19.13 -17.62 -11.81
N GLY A 365 -20.29 -17.04 -11.49
CA GLY A 365 -20.82 -15.86 -12.18
C GLY A 365 -19.92 -14.62 -12.09
N LEU A 366 -19.17 -14.45 -11.00
CA LEU A 366 -18.25 -13.31 -10.80
C LEU A 366 -17.04 -13.39 -11.75
N TYR A 367 -16.61 -14.59 -12.10
CA TYR A 367 -15.46 -14.83 -12.98
C TYR A 367 -15.84 -15.06 -14.45
N GLY A 368 -17.09 -14.73 -14.82
CA GLY A 368 -17.61 -15.00 -16.16
C GLY A 368 -17.61 -16.49 -16.52
N VAL A 369 -17.76 -17.34 -15.51
CA VAL A 369 -17.96 -18.78 -15.64
C VAL A 369 -19.48 -19.03 -15.57
N GLY A 370 -20.04 -19.62 -16.61
CA GLY A 370 -21.48 -19.96 -16.65
C GLY A 370 -21.89 -20.98 -15.59
N VAL A 371 -23.19 -21.23 -15.46
CA VAL A 371 -23.73 -22.26 -14.54
C VAL A 371 -23.33 -23.68 -14.99
N ASP A 372 -22.91 -23.82 -16.26
CA ASP A 372 -22.58 -25.10 -16.89
C ASP A 372 -21.21 -25.69 -16.49
N PHE A 373 -20.37 -24.97 -15.73
CA PHE A 373 -18.96 -25.34 -15.43
C PHE A 373 -18.77 -25.89 -14.01
N SER A 374 -19.73 -26.64 -13.48
CA SER A 374 -19.81 -27.00 -12.04
C SER A 374 -18.97 -28.19 -11.61
N ASP A 375 -18.35 -28.94 -12.53
CA ASP A 375 -17.59 -30.16 -12.20
C ASP A 375 -16.07 -30.00 -12.39
N GLU A 376 -15.28 -30.52 -11.43
CA GLU A 376 -13.80 -30.53 -11.46
C GLU A 376 -13.20 -31.21 -12.71
N SER A 377 -13.97 -32.08 -13.35
CA SER A 377 -13.60 -32.85 -14.55
C SER A 377 -14.00 -32.17 -15.86
N ASP A 378 -14.55 -30.96 -15.83
CA ASP A 378 -15.15 -30.36 -17.02
C ASP A 378 -14.11 -29.83 -18.02
N SER A 379 -14.20 -30.35 -19.25
CA SER A 379 -13.25 -30.09 -20.34
C SER A 379 -13.16 -28.61 -20.72
N GLY A 380 -14.25 -27.84 -20.51
CA GLY A 380 -14.31 -26.42 -20.84
C GLY A 380 -13.46 -25.53 -19.93
N LEU A 381 -13.40 -25.85 -18.63
CA LEU A 381 -12.58 -25.14 -17.67
C LEU A 381 -11.10 -25.43 -17.92
N ILE A 382 -10.77 -26.69 -18.22
CA ILE A 382 -9.41 -27.14 -18.60
C ILE A 382 -8.95 -26.46 -19.90
N GLN A 383 -9.84 -26.35 -20.89
CA GLN A 383 -9.53 -25.68 -22.16
C GLN A 383 -9.28 -24.18 -21.96
N LYS A 384 -10.11 -23.48 -21.19
CA LYS A 384 -9.92 -22.06 -20.90
C LYS A 384 -8.61 -21.79 -20.15
N ARG A 385 -8.22 -22.69 -19.23
CA ARG A 385 -6.89 -22.66 -18.58
C ARG A 385 -5.77 -22.83 -19.60
N ALA A 386 -5.89 -23.84 -20.47
CA ALA A 386 -4.90 -24.11 -21.50
C ALA A 386 -4.70 -22.93 -22.46
N ASP A 387 -5.78 -22.23 -22.83
CA ASP A 387 -5.71 -21.08 -23.75
C ASP A 387 -5.00 -19.87 -23.09
N ILE A 388 -5.22 -19.64 -21.78
CA ILE A 388 -4.51 -18.60 -21.02
C ILE A 388 -3.01 -18.94 -20.91
N ILE A 389 -2.69 -20.19 -20.57
CA ILE A 389 -1.31 -20.69 -20.47
C ILE A 389 -0.59 -20.61 -21.81
N HIS A 390 -1.24 -21.05 -22.89
CA HIS A 390 -0.67 -21.01 -24.22
C HIS A 390 -0.31 -19.59 -24.63
N SER A 391 -1.21 -18.64 -24.35
CA SER A 391 -1.02 -17.21 -24.61
C SER A 391 0.16 -16.63 -23.83
N ALA A 392 0.33 -17.03 -22.57
CA ALA A 392 1.41 -16.55 -21.69
C ALA A 392 2.79 -17.21 -21.95
N ALA A 393 2.85 -18.39 -22.58
CA ALA A 393 4.08 -19.15 -22.83
C ALA A 393 4.92 -18.66 -24.03
N VAL A 394 4.42 -17.74 -24.86
CA VAL A 394 5.10 -17.33 -26.11
C VAL A 394 6.25 -16.33 -25.88
N ILE A 395 7.46 -16.89 -25.86
CA ILE A 395 8.80 -16.39 -26.28
C ILE A 395 9.48 -15.21 -25.53
N LEU A 396 8.82 -14.35 -24.75
CA LEU A 396 9.54 -13.26 -24.02
C LEU A 396 9.54 -13.36 -22.49
N GLY A 397 8.97 -14.44 -21.95
CA GLY A 397 8.73 -14.60 -20.52
C GLY A 397 9.98 -14.42 -19.64
N ARG A 398 11.13 -15.01 -20.01
CA ARG A 398 12.33 -15.07 -19.14
C ARG A 398 12.85 -13.70 -18.71
N ILE A 399 12.88 -12.74 -19.62
CA ILE A 399 13.32 -11.37 -19.32
C ILE A 399 12.24 -10.66 -18.50
N ALA A 400 10.96 -10.78 -18.92
CA ALA A 400 9.82 -10.23 -18.20
C ALA A 400 9.78 -10.66 -16.72
N SER A 401 9.88 -11.96 -16.44
CA SER A 401 9.84 -12.46 -15.06
C SER A 401 11.07 -12.08 -14.23
N HIS A 402 12.26 -12.05 -14.85
CA HIS A 402 13.51 -11.82 -14.12
C HIS A 402 13.65 -10.36 -13.68
N TYR A 403 13.14 -9.43 -14.51
CA TYR A 403 13.21 -7.99 -14.27
C TYR A 403 11.88 -7.40 -13.80
N TYR A 404 10.88 -8.23 -13.53
CA TYR A 404 9.57 -7.80 -13.05
C TYR A 404 8.85 -6.84 -14.02
N VAL A 405 8.92 -7.17 -15.31
CA VAL A 405 8.36 -6.39 -16.41
C VAL A 405 7.13 -7.08 -16.97
N THR A 406 6.10 -6.30 -17.29
CA THR A 406 4.85 -6.81 -17.87
C THR A 406 5.05 -7.48 -19.23
N TYR A 407 4.24 -8.49 -19.55
CA TYR A 407 4.32 -9.20 -20.84
C TYR A 407 4.11 -8.24 -22.02
N THR A 408 3.19 -7.30 -21.85
CA THR A 408 2.83 -6.33 -22.88
C THR A 408 4.02 -5.40 -23.15
N LEU A 409 4.78 -5.02 -22.12
CA LEU A 409 6.01 -4.24 -22.31
C LEU A 409 7.05 -5.04 -23.11
N MET A 410 7.27 -6.30 -22.76
CA MET A 410 8.18 -7.15 -23.53
C MET A 410 7.75 -7.28 -24.99
N GLN A 411 6.45 -7.32 -25.27
CA GLN A 411 5.93 -7.31 -26.64
C GLN A 411 6.30 -6.01 -27.38
N VAL A 412 6.18 -4.85 -26.73
CA VAL A 412 6.64 -3.55 -27.29
C VAL A 412 8.13 -3.59 -27.57
N TYR A 413 8.95 -4.04 -26.61
CA TYR A 413 10.39 -4.15 -26.80
C TYR A 413 10.76 -5.11 -27.95
N ASN A 414 10.07 -6.23 -28.09
CA ASN A 414 10.32 -7.16 -29.19
C ASN A 414 9.90 -6.59 -30.56
N GLN A 415 8.89 -5.73 -30.61
CA GLN A 415 8.47 -5.06 -31.86
C GLN A 415 9.41 -3.92 -32.27
N HIS A 416 9.99 -3.21 -31.29
CA HIS A 416 10.71 -1.97 -31.53
C HIS A 416 12.23 -2.08 -31.40
N LEU A 417 12.79 -3.01 -30.61
CA LEU A 417 14.23 -3.16 -30.47
C LEU A 417 14.87 -3.73 -31.73
N ARG A 418 15.90 -3.06 -32.24
CA ARG A 418 16.68 -3.48 -33.41
C ARG A 418 18.19 -3.35 -33.11
N PRO A 419 19.06 -4.21 -33.69
CA PRO A 419 20.50 -4.18 -33.42
C PRO A 419 21.21 -2.87 -33.79
N THR A 420 20.62 -2.08 -34.69
CA THR A 420 21.20 -0.85 -35.24
C THR A 420 20.62 0.43 -34.64
N MET A 421 19.93 0.33 -33.50
CA MET A 421 19.29 1.49 -32.87
C MET A 421 20.31 2.48 -32.31
N SER A 422 20.02 3.76 -32.51
CA SER A 422 20.73 4.87 -31.86
C SER A 422 20.26 5.04 -30.41
N MET A 423 21.07 5.75 -29.60
CA MET A 423 20.68 6.09 -28.23
C MET A 423 19.36 6.89 -28.19
N LEU A 424 19.11 7.75 -29.17
CA LEU A 424 17.86 8.51 -29.27
C LEU A 424 16.65 7.56 -29.40
N GLU A 425 16.74 6.57 -30.28
CA GLU A 425 15.67 5.59 -30.47
C GLU A 425 15.50 4.68 -29.25
N LEU A 426 16.58 4.38 -28.52
CA LEU A 426 16.51 3.59 -27.30
C LEU A 426 15.72 4.31 -26.19
N PHE A 427 16.01 5.59 -25.96
CA PHE A 427 15.25 6.41 -25.01
C PHE A 427 13.78 6.55 -25.40
N ARG A 428 13.50 6.61 -26.70
CA ARG A 428 12.14 6.61 -27.23
C ARG A 428 11.41 5.28 -26.96
N VAL A 429 12.04 4.14 -27.24
CA VAL A 429 11.45 2.82 -26.96
C VAL A 429 11.23 2.62 -25.46
N PHE A 430 12.13 3.12 -24.61
CA PHE A 430 11.92 3.16 -23.17
C PHE A 430 10.71 4.02 -22.78
N ALA A 431 10.56 5.21 -23.36
CA ALA A 431 9.42 6.09 -23.08
C ALA A 431 8.07 5.55 -23.59
N LEU A 432 8.09 4.62 -24.55
CA LEU A 432 6.91 3.89 -25.03
C LEU A 432 6.51 2.70 -24.15
N SER A 433 7.25 2.44 -23.07
CA SER A 433 6.99 1.30 -22.20
C SER A 433 5.57 1.37 -21.61
N LEU A 434 4.87 0.24 -21.58
CA LEU A 434 3.48 0.17 -21.13
C LEU A 434 3.30 0.40 -19.63
N GLU A 435 4.36 0.24 -18.85
CA GLU A 435 4.48 0.73 -17.46
C GLU A 435 4.35 2.26 -17.37
N PHE A 436 4.32 2.94 -18.51
CA PHE A 436 4.13 4.38 -18.63
C PHE A 436 3.01 4.76 -19.62
N ASN A 437 2.28 3.78 -20.16
CA ASN A 437 1.25 4.05 -21.18
C ASN A 437 -0.06 4.55 -20.52
N PRO A 438 -0.63 5.66 -21.00
CA PRO A 438 -1.84 6.29 -20.46
C PRO A 438 -3.09 5.40 -20.41
N ALA A 439 -3.13 4.26 -21.10
CA ALA A 439 -4.26 3.32 -21.10
C ALA A 439 -4.23 2.29 -19.95
N PHE A 440 -3.07 2.05 -19.33
CA PHE A 440 -2.88 1.07 -18.25
C PHE A 440 -2.28 1.70 -16.97
N VAL A 441 -1.47 2.75 -17.13
CA VAL A 441 -1.14 3.71 -16.07
C VAL A 441 -1.96 4.95 -16.34
N LEU A 442 -3.16 4.96 -15.77
CA LEU A 442 -4.15 6.01 -16.01
C LEU A 442 -3.60 7.36 -15.52
N THR A 443 -3.34 8.29 -16.42
CA THR A 443 -3.29 9.74 -16.15
C THR A 443 -2.11 10.36 -15.35
N SER A 444 -1.22 9.61 -14.67
CA SER A 444 -0.07 10.18 -13.91
C SER A 444 1.00 10.85 -14.78
N LEU A 445 1.28 10.26 -15.95
CA LEU A 445 2.29 10.73 -16.89
C LEU A 445 1.72 11.62 -17.99
N GLN A 446 0.44 11.97 -17.90
CA GLN A 446 -0.09 13.02 -18.75
C GLN A 446 0.58 14.36 -18.41
N VAL A 447 0.81 15.15 -19.44
CA VAL A 447 1.46 16.44 -19.31
C VAL A 447 0.42 17.45 -18.83
N ARG A 448 0.49 17.82 -17.55
CA ARG A 448 -0.40 18.82 -16.95
C ARG A 448 -0.06 20.21 -17.51
N GLN A 449 -1.06 21.09 -17.63
CA GLN A 449 -0.82 22.44 -18.16
C GLN A 449 0.22 23.23 -17.36
N GLU A 450 0.22 23.05 -16.04
CA GLU A 450 1.16 23.68 -15.10
C GLU A 450 2.61 23.22 -15.26
N GLU A 451 2.84 22.02 -15.80
CA GLU A 451 4.17 21.42 -15.98
C GLU A 451 4.79 21.73 -17.35
N LYS A 452 3.96 22.10 -18.35
CA LYS A 452 4.40 22.28 -19.75
C LYS A 452 5.57 23.25 -19.90
N MET A 453 5.53 24.37 -19.18
CA MET A 453 6.56 25.40 -19.28
C MET A 453 7.90 24.91 -18.70
N GLU A 454 7.86 24.09 -17.66
CA GLU A 454 9.06 23.52 -17.05
C GLU A 454 9.60 22.36 -17.87
N LEU A 455 8.74 21.49 -18.41
CA LEU A 455 9.13 20.44 -19.36
C LEU A 455 9.85 21.02 -20.59
N ALA A 456 9.32 22.10 -21.16
CA ALA A 456 9.96 22.76 -22.32
C ALA A 456 11.38 23.24 -22.00
N LYS A 457 11.59 23.84 -20.81
CA LYS A 457 12.93 24.26 -20.35
C LYS A 457 13.86 23.09 -20.11
N LEU A 458 13.34 21.97 -19.60
CA LEU A 458 14.13 20.76 -19.38
C LEU A 458 14.51 20.10 -20.71
N GLN A 459 13.61 20.08 -21.69
CA GLN A 459 13.87 19.54 -23.03
C GLN A 459 15.05 20.24 -23.74
N GLU A 460 15.27 21.53 -23.49
CA GLU A 460 16.42 22.26 -24.02
C GLU A 460 17.75 21.93 -23.30
N ARG A 461 17.68 21.38 -22.08
CA ARG A 461 18.85 21.14 -21.22
C ARG A 461 19.32 19.68 -21.22
N VAL A 462 18.49 18.76 -21.69
CA VAL A 462 18.82 17.33 -21.72
C VAL A 462 19.82 17.02 -22.85
N PRO A 463 20.75 16.07 -22.62
CA PRO A 463 21.84 15.79 -23.56
C PRO A 463 21.42 15.08 -24.84
N ILE A 464 20.32 14.31 -24.81
CA ILE A 464 19.78 13.58 -25.97
C ILE A 464 18.50 14.27 -26.42
N GLN A 465 18.48 14.65 -27.70
CA GLN A 465 17.33 15.31 -28.31
C GLN A 465 16.07 14.44 -28.25
N VAL A 466 14.97 15.03 -27.77
CA VAL A 466 13.64 14.41 -27.70
C VAL A 466 12.83 14.89 -28.90
N MET A 467 12.33 13.97 -29.72
CA MET A 467 11.62 14.26 -30.98
C MET A 467 10.10 14.40 -30.80
N GLU A 468 9.59 13.84 -29.71
CA GLU A 468 8.19 13.92 -29.29
C GLU A 468 7.82 15.35 -28.87
N ARG A 469 6.54 15.69 -29.00
CA ARG A 469 6.04 17.00 -28.58
C ARG A 469 5.96 17.07 -27.06
N VAL A 470 6.15 18.26 -26.49
CA VAL A 470 6.05 18.50 -25.03
C VAL A 470 4.70 18.06 -24.46
N GLU A 471 3.63 18.01 -25.24
CA GLU A 471 2.32 17.54 -24.78
C GLU A 471 2.21 16.01 -24.69
N GLU A 472 3.12 15.26 -25.31
CA GLU A 472 3.08 13.80 -25.32
C GLU A 472 3.68 13.21 -24.03
N PRO A 473 3.02 12.23 -23.39
CA PRO A 473 3.56 11.56 -22.21
C PRO A 473 4.95 10.97 -22.43
N ALA A 474 5.20 10.44 -23.63
CA ALA A 474 6.50 9.90 -24.02
C ALA A 474 7.63 10.97 -23.92
N ALA A 475 7.34 12.22 -24.26
CA ALA A 475 8.30 13.32 -24.11
C ALA A 475 8.61 13.58 -22.63
N LYS A 476 7.57 13.63 -21.78
CA LYS A 476 7.71 13.81 -20.32
C LYS A 476 8.62 12.74 -19.71
N ILE A 477 8.36 11.47 -20.01
CA ILE A 477 9.15 10.34 -19.48
C ILE A 477 10.61 10.41 -19.94
N ASN A 478 10.83 10.68 -21.23
CA ASN A 478 12.17 10.76 -21.79
C ASN A 478 12.98 11.90 -21.15
N VAL A 479 12.39 13.09 -21.06
CA VAL A 479 13.03 14.26 -20.44
C VAL A 479 13.31 14.03 -18.96
N LEU A 480 12.37 13.46 -18.20
CA LEU A 480 12.55 13.19 -16.77
C LEU A 480 13.63 12.14 -16.50
N LEU A 481 13.70 11.07 -17.30
CA LEU A 481 14.77 10.08 -17.19
C LEU A 481 16.15 10.72 -17.43
N GLN A 482 16.26 11.55 -18.47
CA GLN A 482 17.50 12.26 -18.78
C GLN A 482 17.85 13.29 -17.70
N ALA A 483 16.87 14.00 -17.16
CA ALA A 483 17.05 14.94 -16.06
C ALA A 483 17.55 14.24 -14.79
N TYR A 484 17.01 13.05 -14.49
CA TYR A 484 17.46 12.21 -13.39
C TYR A 484 18.92 11.77 -13.56
N ILE A 485 19.27 11.22 -14.73
CA ILE A 485 20.66 10.81 -15.05
C ILE A 485 21.62 12.02 -14.97
N SER A 486 21.16 13.19 -15.42
CA SER A 486 21.94 14.42 -15.45
C SER A 486 21.90 15.21 -14.13
N GLN A 487 21.20 14.70 -13.10
CA GLN A 487 21.01 15.33 -11.80
C GLN A 487 20.49 16.79 -11.88
N LEU A 488 19.62 17.07 -12.86
CA LEU A 488 19.02 18.39 -12.99
C LEU A 488 18.01 18.62 -11.86
N LYS A 489 18.05 19.82 -11.28
CA LYS A 489 17.04 20.25 -10.31
C LYS A 489 15.70 20.47 -11.03
N LEU A 490 14.67 19.90 -10.43
CA LEU A 490 13.27 20.07 -10.79
C LEU A 490 12.67 21.10 -9.82
N ASP A 491 12.09 22.17 -10.34
CA ASP A 491 11.54 23.28 -9.54
C ASP A 491 10.05 23.05 -9.20
N GLY A 492 9.35 22.29 -10.04
CA GLY A 492 7.95 21.90 -9.87
C GLY A 492 7.73 20.71 -8.94
N LYS A 493 6.48 20.50 -8.53
CA LYS A 493 6.02 19.28 -7.85
C LYS A 493 5.79 18.18 -8.89
N TRP A 494 6.86 17.59 -9.39
CA TRP A 494 6.77 16.38 -10.21
C TRP A 494 6.52 15.19 -9.27
N TYR A 495 5.27 14.72 -9.21
CA TYR A 495 4.90 13.50 -8.50
C TYR A 495 4.40 12.47 -9.50
#